data_AF-K0S863-F1
#
_entry.id   AF-K0S863-F1
#
_cell.length_a   1.000
_cell.length_b   1.000
_cell.length_c   1.000
_cell.angle_alpha   90.00
_cell.angle_beta   90.00
_cell.angle_gamma   90.00
#
_symmetry.space_group_name_H-M   'P 1'
#
loop_
_entity.id
_entity.type
_entity.pdbx_description
1 polymer ?
#
loop_
_entity_poly.entity_id
_entity_poly.type
_entity_poly.pdbx_seq_one_letter_code
_entity_poly.pdbx_strand_id
1 'polypeptide(L)'
;MSCSTILPQTSRDYYFAHLLFRCPFSLQYCPSGPSGGIFGGPQDGPGGAPSYAPVNGRDGWVQVSSSGSSGRCALMSSESFGNEEQTRHVLCCSARQDVEGGGGDHDEQEHTEQAGPSPGGGSAASYFANAGANQYGSGPDESAEPDPQDGGKAPSEHENLAIQYVEWKYTPVIYGRSDGWDGVSHGEAVDYCARRGARVCPFDAYCPRGPASVPYGGYQDGHPWPDCCSWAPVDGATGWVQLSSNSGQSCDLISTEDADFDGESVSRVMCCRDWEEPRAAAPGHVVEEVVSGP
;
A
#
# COMPACT_ATOMS: atom_id res chain seq x y z
N MET A 1 8.41 -13.80 20.40
CA MET A 1 7.99 -14.88 19.48
C MET A 1 8.60 -14.62 18.11
N SER A 2 9.46 -15.53 17.64
CA SER A 2 10.07 -15.47 16.31
C SER A 2 9.43 -16.55 15.44
N CYS A 3 9.22 -16.28 14.16
CA CYS A 3 8.87 -17.30 13.17
C CYS A 3 10.10 -18.16 12.85
N SER A 4 10.66 -18.81 13.85
CA SER A 4 11.78 -19.73 13.68
C SER A 4 11.23 -21.14 13.79
N THR A 5 11.17 -21.86 12.66
CA THR A 5 10.81 -23.28 12.68
C THR A 5 11.92 -24.04 13.39
N ILE A 6 11.65 -24.57 14.59
CA ILE A 6 12.45 -25.67 15.14
C ILE A 6 11.97 -26.92 14.41
N LEU A 7 12.56 -27.22 13.25
CA LEU A 7 12.32 -28.50 12.60
C LEU A 7 12.89 -29.63 13.48
N PRO A 8 12.16 -30.74 13.66
CA PRO A 8 12.68 -31.90 14.38
C PRO A 8 13.96 -32.40 13.70
N GLN A 9 15.04 -32.56 14.48
CA GLN A 9 16.37 -32.98 14.02
C GLN A 9 16.40 -34.47 13.59
N THR A 10 15.65 -34.84 12.55
CA THR A 10 15.61 -36.25 12.09
C THR A 10 15.64 -36.39 10.57
N SER A 11 16.63 -35.79 9.89
CA SER A 11 17.39 -36.45 8.81
C SER A 11 18.40 -35.45 8.21
N ARG A 12 19.55 -35.98 7.80
CA ARG A 12 20.60 -35.25 7.08
C ARG A 12 20.21 -35.12 5.61
N ASP A 13 19.35 -34.17 5.27
CA ASP A 13 19.18 -33.74 3.87
C ASP A 13 19.00 -32.22 3.82
N TYR A 14 19.80 -31.59 2.96
CA TYR A 14 19.87 -30.17 2.57
C TYR A 14 19.03 -29.15 3.37
N TYR A 15 19.72 -28.31 4.14
CA TYR A 15 19.15 -27.14 4.82
C TYR A 15 18.68 -26.08 3.80
N PHE A 16 17.39 -26.08 3.45
CA PHE A 16 16.73 -24.86 2.99
C PHE A 16 16.25 -24.11 4.22
N ALA A 17 16.96 -23.04 4.58
CA ALA A 17 16.49 -22.09 5.58
C ALA A 17 15.30 -21.33 4.98
N HIS A 18 14.08 -21.80 5.22
CA HIS A 18 12.89 -21.04 4.90
C HIS A 18 12.85 -19.82 5.82
N LEU A 19 13.09 -18.64 5.25
CA LEU A 19 12.89 -17.38 5.94
C LEU A 19 11.39 -17.18 6.15
N LEU A 20 10.91 -17.44 7.36
CA LEU A 20 9.54 -17.16 7.75
C LEU A 20 9.49 -15.78 8.41
N PHE A 21 8.57 -14.94 7.93
CA PHE A 21 8.36 -13.60 8.46
C PHE A 21 6.95 -13.48 9.07
N ARG A 22 6.75 -12.48 9.93
CA ARG A 22 5.42 -12.16 10.43
C ARG A 22 4.57 -11.61 9.29
N CYS A 23 3.36 -12.14 9.15
CA CYS A 23 2.43 -11.75 8.11
C CYS A 23 1.93 -10.29 8.28
N PRO A 24 1.83 -9.49 7.21
CA PRO A 24 1.14 -8.20 7.23
C PRO A 24 -0.34 -8.32 7.66
N PHE A 25 -0.81 -7.38 8.48
CA PHE A 25 -2.15 -7.41 9.10
C PHE A 25 -3.28 -7.50 8.08
N SER A 26 -3.26 -6.60 7.09
CA SER A 26 -4.32 -6.41 6.10
C SER A 26 -4.45 -7.56 5.10
N LEU A 27 -3.46 -8.46 5.05
CA LEU A 27 -3.34 -9.46 4.00
C LEU A 27 -3.65 -10.89 4.44
N GLN A 28 -3.43 -11.28 5.70
CA GLN A 28 -3.56 -12.70 6.06
C GLN A 28 -4.34 -13.04 7.32
N TYR A 29 -4.34 -12.25 8.39
CA TYR A 29 -5.17 -12.62 9.55
C TYR A 29 -6.66 -12.49 9.22
N CYS A 30 -7.00 -11.43 8.49
CA CYS A 30 -8.37 -10.96 8.31
C CYS A 30 -8.59 -10.55 6.85
N PRO A 31 -8.57 -11.51 5.91
CA PRO A 31 -8.63 -11.22 4.48
C PRO A 31 -9.92 -10.51 4.06
N SER A 32 -11.00 -10.69 4.81
CA SER A 32 -12.29 -10.01 4.59
C SER A 32 -12.51 -8.79 5.48
N GLY A 33 -11.45 -8.24 6.08
CA GLY A 33 -11.51 -7.07 6.95
C GLY A 33 -11.98 -7.36 8.38
N PRO A 34 -12.34 -6.31 9.16
CA PRO A 34 -12.65 -6.42 10.59
C PRO A 34 -13.88 -7.28 10.92
N SER A 35 -14.83 -7.39 10.00
CA SER A 35 -16.01 -8.25 10.14
C SER A 35 -15.80 -9.65 9.54
N GLY A 36 -14.63 -9.90 8.97
CA GLY A 36 -14.27 -11.11 8.26
C GLY A 36 -14.03 -12.34 9.14
N GLY A 37 -14.01 -13.50 8.49
CA GLY A 37 -13.48 -14.71 9.10
C GLY A 37 -11.96 -14.61 9.27
N ILE A 38 -11.45 -15.13 10.38
CA ILE A 38 -10.00 -15.25 10.61
C ILE A 38 -9.48 -16.38 9.71
N PHE A 39 -8.34 -16.14 9.05
CA PHE A 39 -7.70 -17.17 8.24
C PHE A 39 -7.30 -18.36 9.11
N GLY A 40 -7.68 -19.57 8.69
CA GLY A 40 -7.50 -20.80 9.49
C GLY A 40 -8.50 -20.96 10.64
N GLY A 41 -9.51 -20.08 10.73
CA GLY A 41 -10.55 -20.12 11.75
C GLY A 41 -10.13 -19.52 13.10
N PRO A 42 -11.08 -19.35 14.03
CA PRO A 42 -10.79 -18.80 15.34
C PRO A 42 -9.84 -19.69 16.15
N GLN A 43 -8.91 -19.05 16.85
CA GLN A 43 -7.92 -19.63 17.73
C GLN A 43 -8.24 -19.22 19.17
N ASP A 44 -9.13 -19.94 19.84
CA ASP A 44 -9.52 -19.59 21.20
C ASP A 44 -8.42 -19.89 22.23
N GLY A 45 -8.32 -19.03 23.24
CA GLY A 45 -7.46 -19.23 24.40
C GLY A 45 -7.96 -20.38 25.30
N PRO A 46 -7.16 -20.80 26.31
CA PRO A 46 -7.62 -21.73 27.33
C PRO A 46 -8.90 -21.19 27.99
N GLY A 47 -9.89 -22.06 28.19
CA GLY A 47 -11.16 -21.65 28.81
C GLY A 47 -11.99 -20.65 27.99
N GLY A 48 -11.73 -20.54 26.68
CA GLY A 48 -12.42 -19.56 25.82
C GLY A 48 -11.96 -18.13 26.05
N ALA A 49 -10.78 -17.92 26.65
CA ALA A 49 -10.19 -16.59 26.75
C ALA A 49 -9.89 -16.00 25.37
N PRO A 50 -9.91 -14.66 25.22
CA PRO A 50 -9.52 -14.04 23.98
C PRO A 50 -8.05 -14.33 23.68
N SER A 51 -7.74 -14.42 22.40
CA SER A 51 -6.42 -14.80 21.92
C SER A 51 -6.00 -13.85 20.82
N TYR A 52 -4.72 -13.52 20.79
CA TYR A 52 -4.16 -12.47 19.98
C TYR A 52 -2.88 -12.94 19.31
N ALA A 53 -2.61 -12.34 18.16
CA ALA A 53 -1.42 -12.63 17.40
C ALA A 53 -0.72 -11.32 16.99
N PRO A 54 0.62 -11.29 16.97
CA PRO A 54 1.34 -10.07 16.65
C PRO A 54 1.21 -9.75 15.17
N VAL A 55 0.93 -8.49 14.85
CA VAL A 55 0.91 -8.02 13.45
C VAL A 55 2.26 -7.43 13.06
N ASN A 56 2.59 -7.47 11.77
CA ASN A 56 3.81 -6.83 11.27
C ASN A 56 3.61 -5.30 11.13
N GLY A 57 4.64 -4.50 11.47
CA GLY A 57 4.68 -3.05 11.22
C GLY A 57 4.14 -2.12 12.32
N ARG A 58 3.55 -2.64 13.40
CA ARG A 58 3.28 -1.89 14.65
C ARG A 58 3.51 -2.82 15.84
N ASP A 59 3.73 -2.27 17.03
CA ASP A 59 3.57 -2.99 18.31
C ASP A 59 2.08 -3.30 18.58
N GLY A 60 1.42 -3.91 17.59
CA GLY A 60 0.00 -4.16 17.56
C GLY A 60 -0.29 -5.65 17.62
N TRP A 61 -1.50 -5.95 18.07
CA TRP A 61 -2.01 -7.30 18.18
C TRP A 61 -3.36 -7.37 17.47
N VAL A 62 -3.61 -8.47 16.76
CA VAL A 62 -4.92 -8.77 16.19
C VAL A 62 -5.61 -9.84 17.01
N GLN A 63 -6.88 -9.64 17.34
CA GLN A 63 -7.69 -10.67 17.99
C GLN A 63 -8.00 -11.81 17.01
N VAL A 64 -7.51 -13.01 17.34
CA VAL A 64 -7.69 -14.25 16.57
C VAL A 64 -8.63 -15.25 17.23
N SER A 65 -9.23 -14.93 18.38
CA SER A 65 -10.24 -15.76 19.04
C SER A 65 -11.65 -15.50 18.53
N SER A 66 -12.56 -16.46 18.78
CA SER A 66 -13.99 -16.31 18.57
C SER A 66 -14.65 -15.52 19.70
N SER A 67 -14.04 -15.53 20.88
CA SER A 67 -14.48 -14.84 22.10
C SER A 67 -13.75 -13.51 22.28
N GLY A 68 -14.49 -12.46 22.68
CA GLY A 68 -13.97 -11.15 23.04
C GLY A 68 -14.94 -10.02 22.71
N SER A 69 -14.84 -8.90 23.42
CA SER A 69 -15.75 -7.75 23.27
C SER A 69 -15.47 -6.92 22.02
N SER A 70 -14.25 -6.99 21.49
CA SER A 70 -13.78 -6.09 20.43
C SER A 70 -14.15 -6.57 19.02
N GLY A 71 -14.76 -7.75 18.88
CA GLY A 71 -14.99 -8.40 17.59
C GLY A 71 -13.74 -9.13 17.08
N ARG A 72 -13.95 -10.07 16.15
CA ARG A 72 -12.84 -10.75 15.46
C ARG A 72 -12.02 -9.70 14.71
N CYS A 73 -10.73 -9.95 14.49
CA CYS A 73 -9.92 -9.07 13.64
C CYS A 73 -9.73 -7.63 14.14
N ALA A 74 -10.06 -7.35 15.40
CA ALA A 74 -9.78 -6.07 16.03
C ALA A 74 -8.27 -5.88 16.25
N LEU A 75 -7.75 -4.72 15.85
CA LEU A 75 -6.41 -4.27 16.20
C LEU A 75 -6.41 -3.68 17.61
N MET A 76 -5.41 -4.06 18.39
CA MET A 76 -5.19 -3.58 19.75
C MET A 76 -3.74 -3.09 19.88
N SER A 77 -3.50 -2.03 20.67
CA SER A 77 -2.15 -1.56 20.98
C SER A 77 -1.45 -2.46 22.02
N SER A 78 -0.11 -2.49 21.99
CA SER A 78 0.73 -3.29 22.89
C SER A 78 0.55 -2.99 24.37
N GLU A 79 0.10 -1.78 24.74
CA GLU A 79 -0.06 -1.34 26.12
C GLU A 79 -1.08 -2.16 26.93
N SER A 80 -1.91 -2.96 26.25
CA SER A 80 -2.99 -3.73 26.86
C SER A 80 -2.64 -5.19 27.17
N PHE A 81 -1.41 -5.65 26.90
CA PHE A 81 -1.09 -7.08 26.93
C PHE A 81 0.19 -7.42 27.70
N GLY A 82 0.20 -8.60 28.32
CA GLY A 82 1.38 -9.11 29.03
C GLY A 82 1.30 -10.57 29.50
N ASN A 83 0.21 -11.29 29.26
CA ASN A 83 0.15 -12.73 29.56
C ASN A 83 0.43 -13.58 28.31
N GLU A 84 1.33 -14.54 28.48
CA GLU A 84 1.74 -15.49 27.44
C GLU A 84 0.56 -16.31 26.89
N GLU A 85 -0.43 -16.59 27.74
CA GLU A 85 -1.60 -17.40 27.40
C GLU A 85 -2.48 -16.77 26.31
N GLN A 86 -2.54 -15.44 26.24
CA GLN A 86 -3.33 -14.72 25.24
C GLN A 86 -2.55 -14.46 23.96
N THR A 87 -1.22 -14.52 23.96
CA THR A 87 -0.37 -14.07 22.85
C THR A 87 0.29 -15.21 22.08
N ARG A 88 -0.05 -16.46 22.39
CA ARG A 88 0.63 -17.69 21.92
C ARG A 88 0.53 -17.99 20.42
N HIS A 89 -0.32 -17.28 19.67
CA HIS A 89 -0.51 -17.56 18.26
C HIS A 89 0.33 -16.62 17.41
N VAL A 90 0.99 -17.19 16.40
CA VAL A 90 1.74 -16.44 15.40
C VAL A 90 1.39 -17.01 14.03
N LEU A 91 1.07 -16.12 13.09
CA LEU A 91 0.90 -16.46 11.70
C LEU A 91 2.22 -16.13 11.01
N CYS A 92 2.84 -17.17 10.49
CA CYS A 92 4.09 -17.05 9.77
C CYS A 92 3.81 -17.19 8.28
N CYS A 93 4.33 -16.25 7.51
CA CYS A 93 4.24 -16.25 6.07
C CYS A 93 5.55 -16.80 5.52
N SER A 94 5.46 -17.79 4.62
CA SER A 94 6.58 -18.17 3.78
C SER A 94 6.63 -17.20 2.60
N ALA A 95 7.78 -16.58 2.36
CA ALA A 95 8.05 -16.02 1.03
C ALA A 95 7.84 -17.15 0.02
N ARG A 96 7.02 -16.92 -1.01
CA ARG A 96 6.93 -17.90 -2.09
C ARG A 96 8.32 -17.92 -2.71
N GLN A 97 8.98 -19.07 -2.66
CA GLN A 97 10.03 -19.29 -3.65
C GLN A 97 9.27 -19.32 -4.97
N ASP A 98 9.44 -18.28 -5.77
CA ASP A 98 9.09 -18.34 -7.18
C ASP A 98 9.76 -19.61 -7.70
N VAL A 99 8.95 -20.64 -7.91
CA VAL A 99 9.39 -21.81 -8.65
C VAL A 99 9.53 -21.27 -10.06
N GLU A 100 10.72 -20.73 -10.36
CA GLU A 100 11.16 -20.48 -11.71
C GLU A 100 10.85 -21.76 -12.47
N GLY A 101 9.87 -21.67 -13.37
CA GLY A 101 9.37 -22.79 -14.13
C GLY A 101 10.52 -23.39 -14.93
N GLY A 102 11.08 -24.50 -14.43
CA GLY A 102 11.74 -25.50 -15.26
C GLY A 102 10.69 -26.17 -16.13
N GLY A 103 10.16 -25.43 -17.10
CA GLY A 103 9.37 -25.98 -18.20
C GLY A 103 10.31 -26.80 -19.06
N GLY A 104 10.26 -28.13 -18.89
CA GLY A 104 10.88 -29.05 -19.81
C GLY A 104 10.23 -28.91 -21.18
N ASP A 105 11.07 -28.67 -22.18
CA ASP A 105 10.73 -28.61 -23.58
C ASP A 105 9.94 -29.86 -24.03
N HIS A 106 8.72 -29.63 -24.51
CA HIS A 106 8.09 -30.52 -25.48
C HIS A 106 7.94 -29.73 -26.78
N ASP A 107 8.88 -30.00 -27.68
CA ASP A 107 8.85 -29.66 -29.10
C ASP A 107 7.54 -30.16 -29.74
N GLU A 108 6.76 -29.26 -30.32
CA GLU A 108 5.97 -29.59 -31.51
C GLU A 108 5.95 -28.36 -32.45
N GLN A 109 6.67 -28.51 -33.55
CA GLN A 109 6.78 -27.57 -34.66
C GLN A 109 5.52 -27.61 -35.53
N GLU A 110 4.91 -26.46 -35.79
CA GLU A 110 4.58 -25.99 -37.15
C GLU A 110 3.93 -24.60 -37.08
N HIS A 111 4.47 -23.62 -37.83
CA HIS A 111 3.72 -22.87 -38.84
C HIS A 111 4.56 -21.74 -39.47
N THR A 112 4.89 -22.00 -40.74
CA THR A 112 4.76 -21.15 -41.94
C THR A 112 5.16 -19.65 -41.91
N GLU A 113 6.06 -19.37 -42.85
CA GLU A 113 6.57 -18.09 -43.34
C GLU A 113 5.50 -17.11 -43.87
N GLN A 114 5.72 -15.79 -43.71
CA GLN A 114 5.61 -14.81 -44.81
C GLN A 114 6.22 -13.44 -44.47
N ALA A 115 6.85 -12.85 -45.48
CA ALA A 115 7.81 -11.75 -45.38
C ALA A 115 7.29 -10.39 -45.90
N GLY A 116 7.85 -9.32 -45.32
CA GLY A 116 8.16 -8.03 -45.98
C GLY A 116 7.17 -6.86 -45.78
N PRO A 117 7.53 -5.63 -46.18
CA PRO A 117 8.75 -4.89 -45.83
C PRO A 117 8.46 -3.45 -45.28
N SER A 118 9.46 -2.87 -44.59
CA SER A 118 9.55 -1.43 -44.24
C SER A 118 9.86 -0.58 -45.50
N PRO A 119 9.55 0.74 -45.59
CA PRO A 119 10.51 1.75 -45.10
C PRO A 119 9.99 3.18 -44.77
N GLY A 120 10.85 3.97 -44.09
CA GLY A 120 10.97 5.44 -44.20
C GLY A 120 10.20 6.25 -43.14
N GLY A 121 10.70 7.32 -42.53
CA GLY A 121 11.86 8.18 -42.78
C GLY A 121 11.48 9.64 -42.46
N GLY A 122 12.38 10.43 -41.84
CA GLY A 122 12.30 11.90 -41.70
C GLY A 122 12.20 12.40 -40.25
N SER A 123 13.27 12.90 -39.62
CA SER A 123 13.93 14.24 -39.73
C SER A 123 13.18 15.43 -39.12
N ALA A 124 13.72 15.87 -37.98
CA ALA A 124 14.21 17.21 -37.62
C ALA A 124 13.38 18.50 -37.90
N ALA A 125 13.11 19.25 -36.81
CA ALA A 125 13.29 20.71 -36.62
C ALA A 125 12.91 21.02 -35.15
N SER A 126 13.74 21.50 -34.22
CA SER A 126 14.48 22.78 -34.09
C SER A 126 13.61 24.04 -34.14
N TYR A 127 14.01 25.06 -33.35
CA TYR A 127 13.44 26.41 -33.11
C TYR A 127 12.51 26.52 -31.87
N PHE A 128 12.61 27.46 -30.90
CA PHE A 128 13.42 28.67 -30.61
C PHE A 128 13.63 28.73 -29.08
N ALA A 129 14.86 28.89 -28.57
CA ALA A 129 15.40 30.15 -28.02
C ALA A 129 14.41 30.98 -27.17
N ASN A 130 14.59 30.98 -25.85
CA ASN A 130 14.44 32.22 -25.09
C ASN A 130 15.45 32.30 -23.94
N ALA A 131 16.29 33.32 -24.04
CA ALA A 131 17.31 33.69 -23.08
C ALA A 131 16.70 34.66 -22.06
N GLY A 132 16.83 34.34 -20.78
CA GLY A 132 16.49 35.21 -19.66
C GLY A 132 17.52 35.02 -18.57
N ALA A 133 18.62 35.76 -18.71
CA ALA A 133 19.70 35.81 -17.74
C ALA A 133 19.21 36.40 -16.41
N ASN A 134 19.44 35.70 -15.30
CA ASN A 134 19.54 36.33 -13.99
C ASN A 134 20.82 35.87 -13.33
N GLN A 135 21.79 36.80 -13.30
CA GLN A 135 23.05 36.68 -12.59
C GLN A 135 22.77 36.88 -11.10
N TYR A 136 23.05 35.88 -10.27
CA TYR A 136 23.27 36.07 -8.84
C TYR A 136 24.57 35.37 -8.44
N GLY A 137 25.34 36.10 -7.62
CA GLY A 137 26.77 35.96 -7.41
C GLY A 137 27.24 34.62 -6.86
N SER A 138 28.39 34.19 -7.39
CA SER A 138 29.25 33.17 -6.82
C SER A 138 30.05 33.75 -5.65
N GLY A 139 29.90 33.16 -4.46
CA GLY A 139 30.94 33.15 -3.42
C GLY A 139 31.64 31.79 -3.45
N PRO A 140 32.97 31.71 -3.26
CA PRO A 140 33.68 30.44 -3.19
C PRO A 140 33.74 29.92 -1.74
N ASP A 141 34.03 28.61 -1.66
CA ASP A 141 34.42 27.85 -0.46
C ASP A 141 33.30 27.41 0.50
N GLU A 142 32.83 26.17 0.33
CA GLU A 142 33.23 25.08 1.25
C GLU A 142 32.93 23.74 0.58
N SER A 143 33.98 22.98 0.27
CA SER A 143 33.89 21.63 -0.30
C SER A 143 33.39 20.64 0.75
N ALA A 144 32.07 20.56 0.93
CA ALA A 144 31.45 19.39 1.52
C ALA A 144 31.27 18.35 0.40
N GLU A 145 32.09 17.30 0.43
CA GLU A 145 31.89 16.12 -0.40
C GLU A 145 30.49 15.54 -0.07
N PRO A 146 29.61 15.31 -1.07
CA PRO A 146 28.35 14.64 -0.81
C PRO A 146 28.64 13.21 -0.35
N ASP A 147 28.23 12.91 0.88
CA ASP A 147 28.33 11.59 1.50
C ASP A 147 27.64 10.56 0.56
N PRO A 148 28.35 9.52 0.07
CA PRO A 148 27.77 8.50 -0.79
C PRO A 148 26.93 7.53 0.05
N GLN A 149 25.81 8.02 0.57
CA GLN A 149 24.83 7.24 1.32
C GLN A 149 23.49 7.30 0.62
N ASP A 150 23.30 6.40 -0.33
CA ASP A 150 22.32 5.32 -0.22
C ASP A 150 22.34 4.61 -1.58
N GLY A 151 23.21 3.59 -1.67
CA GLY A 151 23.27 2.75 -2.86
C GLY A 151 21.95 2.01 -2.98
N GLY A 152 21.01 2.60 -3.73
CA GLY A 152 19.63 2.17 -3.92
C GLY A 152 19.51 0.66 -3.96
N LYS A 153 19.25 0.07 -2.79
CA LYS A 153 19.03 -1.35 -2.68
C LYS A 153 17.69 -1.59 -3.34
N ALA A 154 17.69 -2.40 -4.41
CA ALA A 154 16.46 -2.77 -5.08
C ALA A 154 15.42 -3.20 -4.04
N PRO A 155 14.16 -2.74 -4.17
CA PRO A 155 13.14 -3.06 -3.19
C PRO A 155 13.04 -4.58 -3.05
N SER A 156 13.03 -5.02 -1.79
CA SER A 156 12.85 -6.42 -1.44
C SER A 156 11.57 -6.97 -2.06
N GLU A 157 11.54 -8.26 -2.36
CA GLU A 157 10.37 -8.95 -2.91
C GLU A 157 9.07 -8.66 -2.10
N HIS A 158 9.20 -8.55 -0.77
CA HIS A 158 8.10 -8.21 0.12
C HIS A 158 7.57 -6.78 -0.05
N GLU A 159 8.43 -5.83 -0.43
CA GLU A 159 8.02 -4.46 -0.75
C GLU A 159 7.19 -4.43 -2.02
N ASN A 160 7.53 -5.27 -3.00
CA ASN A 160 6.78 -5.37 -4.25
C ASN A 160 5.38 -5.96 -4.04
N LEU A 161 5.22 -6.95 -3.16
CA LEU A 161 3.92 -7.55 -2.87
C LEU A 161 2.93 -6.55 -2.25
N ALA A 162 3.39 -5.71 -1.32
CA ALA A 162 2.54 -4.74 -0.67
C ALA A 162 2.06 -3.65 -1.66
N ILE A 163 2.94 -3.24 -2.58
CA ILE A 163 2.60 -2.30 -3.66
C ILE A 163 1.60 -2.93 -4.64
N GLN A 164 1.83 -4.18 -5.08
CA GLN A 164 0.92 -4.90 -5.98
C GLN A 164 -0.47 -5.09 -5.37
N TYR A 165 -0.56 -5.37 -4.07
CA TYR A 165 -1.84 -5.47 -3.38
C TYR A 165 -2.63 -4.17 -3.43
N VAL A 166 -1.95 -3.04 -3.18
CA VAL A 166 -2.59 -1.73 -3.23
C VAL A 166 -3.11 -1.43 -4.64
N GLU A 167 -2.30 -1.72 -5.67
CA GLU A 167 -2.69 -1.54 -7.06
C GLU A 167 -3.95 -2.35 -7.40
N TRP A 168 -3.95 -3.64 -7.04
CA TRP A 168 -5.06 -4.55 -7.29
C TRP A 168 -6.33 -4.17 -6.54
N LYS A 169 -6.22 -3.82 -5.25
CA LYS A 169 -7.38 -3.59 -4.38
C LYS A 169 -8.00 -2.22 -4.55
N TYR A 170 -7.17 -1.20 -4.74
CA TYR A 170 -7.58 0.20 -4.64
C TYR A 170 -7.48 0.97 -5.96
N THR A 171 -6.72 0.45 -6.93
CA THR A 171 -6.40 1.11 -8.20
C THR A 171 -6.15 2.61 -8.00
N PRO A 172 -5.19 2.96 -7.13
CA PRO A 172 -5.04 4.32 -6.63
C PRO A 172 -4.50 5.24 -7.73
N VAL A 173 -4.95 6.50 -7.72
CA VAL A 173 -4.36 7.56 -8.54
C VAL A 173 -4.05 8.75 -7.64
N ILE A 174 -2.78 9.14 -7.57
CA ILE A 174 -2.32 10.34 -6.85
C ILE A 174 -2.45 11.55 -7.80
N TYR A 175 -3.08 12.60 -7.31
CA TYR A 175 -3.20 13.89 -7.97
C TYR A 175 -2.47 14.96 -7.18
N GLY A 176 -1.78 15.87 -7.87
CA GLY A 176 -1.19 17.07 -7.30
C GLY A 176 -1.74 18.34 -7.95
N ARG A 177 -1.10 19.48 -7.66
CA ARG A 177 -1.49 20.80 -8.20
C ARG A 177 -1.51 20.84 -9.72
N SER A 178 -0.58 20.13 -10.38
CA SER A 178 -0.51 20.02 -11.85
C SER A 178 -1.72 19.30 -12.46
N ASP A 179 -2.41 18.46 -11.69
CA ASP A 179 -3.58 17.69 -12.14
C ASP A 179 -4.92 18.40 -11.84
N GLY A 180 -4.84 19.64 -11.33
CA GLY A 180 -5.99 20.45 -10.97
C GLY A 180 -6.53 20.22 -9.56
N TRP A 181 -5.77 19.55 -8.67
CA TRP A 181 -6.11 19.50 -7.25
C TRP A 181 -5.69 20.81 -6.57
N ASP A 182 -6.66 21.64 -6.19
CA ASP A 182 -6.48 22.92 -5.50
C ASP A 182 -7.07 22.95 -4.09
N GLY A 183 -7.72 21.86 -3.66
CA GLY A 183 -8.34 21.77 -2.35
C GLY A 183 -7.34 21.75 -1.20
N VAL A 184 -7.85 22.09 -0.02
CA VAL A 184 -7.11 22.23 1.24
C VAL A 184 -7.83 21.55 2.41
N SER A 185 -9.08 21.13 2.20
CA SER A 185 -9.92 20.46 3.19
C SER A 185 -10.28 19.03 2.78
N HIS A 186 -10.68 18.24 3.78
CA HIS A 186 -11.13 16.87 3.55
C HIS A 186 -12.38 16.81 2.66
N GLY A 187 -13.35 17.72 2.88
CA GLY A 187 -14.56 17.81 2.05
C GLY A 187 -14.27 18.08 0.58
N GLU A 188 -13.33 18.98 0.28
CA GLU A 188 -12.90 19.23 -1.10
C GLU A 188 -12.25 18.01 -1.75
N ALA A 189 -11.50 17.21 -0.98
CA ALA A 189 -10.89 15.98 -1.47
C ALA A 189 -11.94 14.92 -1.81
N VAL A 190 -12.95 14.77 -0.95
CA VAL A 190 -14.11 13.92 -1.21
C VAL A 190 -14.80 14.33 -2.51
N ASP A 191 -15.12 15.62 -2.66
CA ASP A 191 -15.75 16.15 -3.87
C ASP A 191 -14.86 15.97 -5.11
N TYR A 192 -13.55 16.17 -4.98
CA TYR A 192 -12.59 16.03 -6.07
C TYR A 192 -12.49 14.59 -6.59
N CYS A 193 -12.46 13.61 -5.69
CA CYS A 193 -12.47 12.20 -6.06
C CYS A 193 -13.84 11.75 -6.59
N ALA A 194 -14.94 12.22 -5.98
CA ALA A 194 -16.30 11.88 -6.40
C ALA A 194 -16.60 12.31 -7.85
N ARG A 195 -16.13 13.50 -8.27
CA ARG A 195 -16.25 13.97 -9.67
C ARG A 195 -15.54 13.05 -10.69
N ARG A 196 -14.63 12.19 -10.23
CA ARG A 196 -13.90 11.21 -11.04
C ARG A 196 -14.43 9.79 -10.89
N GLY A 197 -15.57 9.60 -10.21
CA GLY A 197 -16.14 8.28 -9.94
C GLY A 197 -15.24 7.42 -9.05
N ALA A 198 -14.61 8.06 -8.06
CA ALA A 198 -13.72 7.46 -7.08
C ALA A 198 -14.02 8.03 -5.68
N ARG A 199 -13.41 7.47 -4.64
CA ARG A 199 -13.42 8.03 -3.28
C ARG A 199 -12.01 8.42 -2.85
N VAL A 200 -11.89 9.15 -1.75
CA VAL A 200 -10.57 9.36 -1.12
C VAL A 200 -10.02 7.99 -0.70
N CYS A 201 -8.71 7.81 -0.84
CA CYS A 201 -8.08 6.56 -0.47
C CYS A 201 -7.97 6.36 1.06
N PRO A 202 -8.09 5.11 1.55
CA PRO A 202 -7.78 4.80 2.94
C PRO A 202 -6.26 4.82 3.20
N PHE A 203 -5.87 4.82 4.47
CA PHE A 203 -4.45 4.90 4.88
C PHE A 203 -3.61 3.77 4.25
N ASP A 204 -4.14 2.55 4.21
CA ASP A 204 -3.45 1.37 3.68
C ASP A 204 -3.08 1.49 2.19
N ALA A 205 -3.78 2.34 1.42
CA ALA A 205 -3.45 2.62 0.03
C ALA A 205 -2.27 3.59 -0.09
N TYR A 206 -2.20 4.61 0.76
CA TYR A 206 -1.04 5.50 0.83
C TYR A 206 0.17 4.80 1.41
N CYS A 207 -0.03 3.93 2.40
CA CYS A 207 1.03 3.37 3.23
C CYS A 207 0.88 1.84 3.31
N PRO A 208 1.15 1.12 2.20
CA PRO A 208 0.98 -0.34 2.11
C PRO A 208 1.78 -1.11 3.17
N ARG A 209 2.83 -0.50 3.69
CA ARG A 209 3.72 -1.09 4.70
C ARG A 209 3.45 -0.60 6.12
N GLY A 210 2.43 0.24 6.29
CA GLY A 210 2.07 0.84 7.57
C GLY A 210 2.83 2.15 7.87
N PRO A 211 2.77 2.63 9.12
CA PRO A 211 3.42 3.88 9.52
C PRO A 211 4.94 3.87 9.38
N ALA A 212 5.54 5.05 9.36
CA ALA A 212 7.00 5.24 9.27
C ALA A 212 7.63 4.51 8.06
N SER A 213 6.86 4.32 6.99
CA SER A 213 7.28 3.63 5.78
C SER A 213 7.26 4.54 4.56
N VAL A 214 7.85 4.05 3.47
CA VAL A 214 7.81 4.72 2.17
C VAL A 214 6.37 4.68 1.63
N PRO A 215 5.78 5.82 1.21
CA PRO A 215 4.43 5.83 0.66
C PRO A 215 4.37 5.08 -0.67
N TYR A 216 3.16 4.68 -1.04
CA TYR A 216 2.87 4.20 -2.38
C TYR A 216 3.27 5.27 -3.42
N GLY A 217 4.00 4.86 -4.45
CA GLY A 217 4.56 5.78 -5.46
C GLY A 217 5.79 6.56 -5.00
N GLY A 218 6.34 6.25 -3.82
CA GLY A 218 7.50 6.94 -3.26
C GLY A 218 7.15 8.25 -2.55
N TYR A 219 8.17 8.93 -2.04
CA TYR A 219 8.02 10.22 -1.37
C TYR A 219 7.50 11.29 -2.33
N GLN A 220 6.55 12.09 -1.86
CA GLN A 220 5.93 13.16 -2.64
C GLN A 220 6.53 14.51 -2.26
N ASP A 221 7.85 14.60 -2.36
CA ASP A 221 8.60 15.83 -2.12
C ASP A 221 8.38 16.76 -3.33
N GLY A 222 7.57 17.80 -3.15
CA GLY A 222 7.19 18.69 -4.26
C GLY A 222 6.99 20.14 -3.84
N HIS A 223 7.22 20.46 -2.57
CA HIS A 223 7.01 21.80 -2.07
C HIS A 223 8.36 22.54 -2.00
N PRO A 224 8.43 23.82 -2.41
CA PRO A 224 9.71 24.56 -2.54
C PRO A 224 10.45 24.77 -1.23
N TRP A 225 9.76 24.57 -0.11
CA TRP A 225 10.30 24.86 1.21
C TRP A 225 11.00 23.61 1.75
N PRO A 226 12.22 23.73 2.28
CA PRO A 226 12.99 22.57 2.75
C PRO A 226 12.33 21.85 3.93
N ASP A 227 11.52 22.56 4.73
CA ASP A 227 10.98 22.04 6.00
C ASP A 227 9.51 21.60 5.91
N CYS A 228 8.89 21.76 4.75
CA CYS A 228 7.46 21.51 4.63
C CYS A 228 7.19 20.06 4.21
N CYS A 229 6.04 19.60 4.66
CA CYS A 229 5.62 18.23 4.52
C CYS A 229 4.49 18.17 3.48
N SER A 230 4.51 17.16 2.63
CA SER A 230 3.38 16.91 1.73
C SER A 230 2.35 16.08 2.46
N TRP A 231 1.18 16.64 2.71
CA TRP A 231 0.06 15.94 3.33
C TRP A 231 -1.03 15.59 2.33
N ALA A 232 -1.72 14.49 2.58
CA ALA A 232 -2.88 14.07 1.82
C ALA A 232 -4.01 13.58 2.74
N PRO A 233 -5.28 13.84 2.38
CA PRO A 233 -6.42 13.39 3.17
C PRO A 233 -6.62 11.89 3.03
N VAL A 234 -7.08 11.27 4.11
CA VAL A 234 -7.33 9.83 4.20
C VAL A 234 -8.82 9.59 4.41
N ASP A 235 -9.37 8.52 3.84
CA ASP A 235 -10.78 8.16 4.02
C ASP A 235 -11.08 7.47 5.37
N GLY A 236 -12.33 7.61 5.84
CA GLY A 236 -12.87 6.95 7.04
C GLY A 236 -12.59 7.65 8.37
N ALA A 237 -11.43 8.28 8.52
CA ALA A 237 -11.14 9.24 9.59
C ALA A 237 -10.92 10.59 8.92
N THR A 238 -11.33 11.71 9.54
CA THR A 238 -10.92 13.05 9.11
C THR A 238 -9.43 13.23 9.42
N GLY A 239 -8.59 12.43 8.80
CA GLY A 239 -7.17 12.32 9.07
C GLY A 239 -6.34 12.62 7.85
N TRP A 240 -5.05 12.82 8.09
CA TRP A 240 -4.09 13.25 7.10
C TRP A 240 -2.85 12.39 7.21
N VAL A 241 -2.32 11.98 6.05
CA VAL A 241 -1.10 11.19 5.96
C VAL A 241 0.04 12.01 5.40
N GLN A 242 1.20 11.90 6.03
CA GLN A 242 2.43 12.53 5.58
C GLN A 242 3.08 11.70 4.47
N LEU A 243 3.44 12.34 3.36
CA LEU A 243 4.02 11.71 2.17
C LEU A 243 5.45 12.19 1.86
N SER A 244 5.98 13.15 2.60
CA SER A 244 7.33 13.71 2.39
C SER A 244 8.42 12.91 3.10
N SER A 245 9.65 12.99 2.59
CA SER A 245 10.84 12.40 3.24
C SER A 245 11.48 13.31 4.31
N ASN A 246 11.28 14.63 4.21
CA ASN A 246 12.06 15.63 4.96
C ASN A 246 11.91 15.63 6.49
N SER A 247 10.85 15.05 7.04
CA SER A 247 10.61 14.98 8.49
C SER A 247 11.26 13.77 9.17
N GLY A 248 11.81 12.83 8.39
CA GLY A 248 12.19 11.50 8.89
C GLY A 248 10.99 10.62 9.29
N GLN A 249 9.76 11.11 9.10
CA GLN A 249 8.51 10.45 9.45
C GLN A 249 7.55 10.53 8.27
N SER A 250 7.65 9.57 7.35
CA SER A 250 6.65 9.39 6.30
C SER A 250 5.59 8.40 6.77
N CYS A 251 4.42 8.43 6.15
CA CYS A 251 3.30 7.58 6.52
C CYS A 251 2.84 7.77 7.97
N ASP A 252 3.06 8.96 8.53
CA ASP A 252 2.45 9.32 9.80
C ASP A 252 1.01 9.79 9.60
N LEU A 253 0.12 9.40 10.51
CA LEU A 253 -1.30 9.70 10.43
C LEU A 253 -1.68 10.64 11.57
N ILE A 254 -2.14 11.85 11.23
CA ILE A 254 -2.62 12.83 12.20
C ILE A 254 -4.12 13.07 12.02
N SER A 255 -4.80 13.49 13.10
CA SER A 255 -6.20 13.85 13.06
C SER A 255 -6.38 15.30 12.55
N THR A 256 -7.56 15.63 12.02
CA THR A 256 -7.92 17.03 11.68
C THR A 256 -7.89 17.97 12.87
N GLU A 257 -8.08 17.47 14.10
CA GLU A 257 -8.13 18.33 15.30
C GLU A 257 -6.72 18.83 15.67
N ASP A 258 -5.71 18.03 15.36
CA ASP A 258 -4.30 18.32 15.63
C ASP A 258 -3.63 19.08 14.48
N ALA A 259 -4.32 19.21 13.34
CA ALA A 259 -3.74 19.70 12.12
C ALA A 259 -4.03 21.19 11.88
N ASP A 260 -3.01 22.02 12.09
CA ASP A 260 -3.02 23.43 11.67
C ASP A 260 -2.38 23.54 10.28
N PHE A 261 -3.11 23.11 9.24
CA PHE A 261 -2.63 23.25 7.88
C PHE A 261 -2.91 24.65 7.36
N ASP A 262 -1.84 25.39 7.06
CA ASP A 262 -1.91 26.32 5.96
C ASP A 262 -2.19 25.51 4.69
N GLY A 263 -3.11 25.93 3.84
CA GLY A 263 -3.54 25.12 2.67
C GLY A 263 -2.40 24.71 1.71
N GLU A 264 -1.20 25.25 1.89
CA GLU A 264 0.02 24.93 1.14
C GLU A 264 0.58 23.54 1.48
N SER A 265 0.41 23.09 2.73
CA SER A 265 0.88 21.79 3.21
C SER A 265 0.10 20.60 2.62
N VAL A 266 -1.14 20.82 2.20
CA VAL A 266 -2.02 19.81 1.58
C VAL A 266 -1.83 19.81 0.05
N SER A 267 -0.74 19.21 -0.41
CA SER A 267 -0.37 19.30 -1.84
C SER A 267 -0.90 18.15 -2.71
N ARG A 268 -1.38 17.06 -2.10
CA ARG A 268 -1.77 15.83 -2.79
C ARG A 268 -3.14 15.32 -2.34
N VAL A 269 -3.79 14.58 -3.24
CA VAL A 269 -4.95 13.73 -2.95
C VAL A 269 -4.81 12.44 -3.73
N MET A 270 -5.03 11.30 -3.08
CA MET A 270 -5.12 10.01 -3.76
C MET A 270 -6.58 9.59 -3.82
N CYS A 271 -7.06 9.30 -5.03
CA CYS A 271 -8.39 8.77 -5.25
C CYS A 271 -8.32 7.29 -5.57
N CYS A 272 -9.14 6.51 -4.87
CA CYS A 272 -9.23 5.06 -5.00
C CYS A 272 -10.56 4.74 -5.64
N ARG A 273 -10.50 3.87 -6.65
CA ARG A 273 -11.70 3.22 -7.14
C ARG A 273 -11.83 1.99 -6.29
N ASP A 274 -12.92 1.88 -5.56
CA ASP A 274 -13.20 0.59 -4.95
C ASP A 274 -13.18 -0.43 -6.07
N TRP A 275 -12.38 -1.49 -5.87
CA TRP A 275 -12.69 -2.75 -6.51
C TRP A 275 -14.07 -3.11 -5.99
N GLU A 276 -15.12 -2.62 -6.66
CA GLU A 276 -16.43 -3.23 -6.54
C GLU A 276 -16.15 -4.70 -6.85
N GLU A 277 -16.20 -5.57 -5.82
CA GLU A 277 -16.34 -7.01 -6.06
C GLU A 277 -17.39 -7.08 -7.16
N PRO A 278 -17.02 -7.57 -8.36
CA PRO A 278 -17.75 -7.30 -9.60
C PRO A 278 -19.20 -7.54 -9.28
N ARG A 279 -19.98 -6.44 -9.12
CA ARG A 279 -21.28 -6.46 -8.42
C ARG A 279 -21.97 -7.71 -8.90
N ALA A 280 -22.02 -8.77 -8.07
CA ALA A 280 -22.33 -10.11 -8.56
C ALA A 280 -23.57 -9.95 -9.43
N ALA A 281 -23.40 -10.05 -10.76
CA ALA A 281 -24.22 -9.31 -11.74
C ALA A 281 -25.64 -9.28 -11.23
N ALA A 282 -26.10 -8.11 -10.72
CA ALA A 282 -27.33 -8.04 -9.94
C ALA A 282 -28.37 -8.87 -10.71
N PRO A 283 -28.87 -9.98 -10.15
CA PRO A 283 -29.61 -10.98 -10.91
C PRO A 283 -30.69 -10.22 -11.65
N GLY A 284 -30.61 -10.26 -12.99
CA GLY A 284 -31.21 -9.26 -13.86
C GLY A 284 -32.56 -8.83 -13.33
N HIS A 285 -32.68 -7.56 -12.97
CA HIS A 285 -33.96 -6.96 -12.65
C HIS A 285 -34.84 -7.13 -13.90
N VAL A 286 -35.61 -8.21 -13.92
CA VAL A 286 -36.69 -8.43 -14.87
C VAL A 286 -37.66 -7.29 -14.59
N VAL A 287 -37.55 -6.25 -15.41
CA VAL A 287 -38.63 -5.29 -15.58
C VAL A 287 -39.85 -6.10 -16.02
N GLU A 288 -40.76 -6.40 -15.08
CA GLU A 288 -42.10 -6.82 -15.45
C GLU A 288 -42.72 -5.65 -16.22
N GLU A 289 -42.82 -5.81 -17.54
CA GLU A 289 -43.68 -4.98 -18.37
C GLU A 289 -45.10 -5.14 -17.87
N VAL A 290 -45.61 -4.15 -17.13
CA VAL A 290 -47.02 -4.05 -16.79
C VAL A 290 -47.77 -3.69 -18.06
N VAL A 291 -48.21 -4.71 -18.80
CA VAL A 291 -49.16 -4.55 -19.90
C VAL A 291 -50.49 -4.10 -19.32
N SER A 292 -50.74 -2.78 -19.37
CA SER A 292 -52.05 -2.20 -19.06
C SER A 292 -52.95 -2.40 -20.26
N GLY A 293 -53.80 -3.43 -20.21
CA GLY A 293 -54.87 -3.65 -21.18
C GLY A 293 -56.17 -2.92 -20.82
N PRO A 294 -56.92 -2.38 -21.80
CA PRO A 294 -58.27 -1.83 -21.63
C PRO A 294 -59.38 -2.89 -21.52
#